data_AF-A0A7Y8ISY9-F1
#
_entry.id   AF-A0A7Y8ISY9-F1
#
_cell.length_a   1.000
_cell.length_b   1.000
_cell.length_c   1.000
_cell.angle_alpha   90.00
_cell.angle_beta   90.00
_cell.angle_gamma   90.00
#
_symmetry.space_group_name_H-M   'P 1'
#
loop_
_entity.id
_entity.type
_entity.pdbx_description
1 polymer ?
#
loop_
_entity_poly.entity_id
_entity_poly.type
_entity_poly.pdbx_seq_one_letter_code
_entity_poly.pdbx_strand_id
1 'polypeptide(L)'
;MEKRRRRIGNREGNPEERTTGQRSCFRCGKELRPGGLFYLFQIKVISGFDEILMEPTGEIDQQLHQLLEQVQHCDPKELEREVYEEMTLIVCKGCRDRLVDDLRYSREGPFQIRKDPEPTLH
;
A
#
# COMPACT_ATOMS: atom_id res chain seq x y z
N MET A 1 16.31 43.68 35.86
CA MET A 1 14.85 43.46 35.79
C MET A 1 14.50 42.86 34.43
N GLU A 2 13.85 41.71 34.49
CA GLU A 2 13.05 41.00 33.48
C GLU A 2 13.50 40.90 32.00
N LYS A 3 14.16 39.79 31.68
CA LYS A 3 14.25 39.22 30.33
C LYS A 3 12.86 38.75 29.86
N ARG A 4 12.19 39.48 28.96
CA ARG A 4 10.94 39.03 28.31
C ARG A 4 11.22 37.88 27.33
N ARG A 5 11.12 36.65 27.84
CA ARG A 5 11.07 35.41 27.05
C ARG A 5 9.78 35.39 26.22
N ARG A 6 9.87 35.62 24.90
CA ARG A 6 8.77 35.31 23.97
C ARG A 6 8.67 33.79 23.87
N ARG A 7 7.61 33.21 24.46
CA ARG A 7 7.25 31.80 24.25
C ARG A 7 6.81 31.66 22.79
N ILE A 8 7.65 31.06 21.96
CA ILE A 8 7.25 30.50 20.68
C ILE A 8 6.39 29.29 21.03
N GLY A 9 5.08 29.45 20.91
CA GLY A 9 4.14 28.35 21.07
C GLY A 9 4.29 27.41 19.88
N ASN A 10 5.03 26.32 20.07
CA ASN A 10 4.99 25.18 19.18
C ASN A 10 3.57 24.60 19.25
N ARG A 11 2.75 24.90 18.24
CA ARG A 11 1.56 24.11 17.95
C ARG A 11 2.05 22.81 17.31
N GLU A 12 2.21 21.79 18.14
CA GLU A 12 2.24 20.40 17.68
C GLU A 12 0.89 20.13 17.01
N GLY A 13 0.89 20.13 15.67
CA GLY A 13 -0.27 19.77 14.88
C GLY A 13 -0.61 18.31 15.13
N ASN A 14 -1.78 18.07 15.71
CA ASN A 14 -2.36 16.75 15.87
C ASN A 14 -2.64 16.15 14.47
N PRO A 15 -2.15 14.94 14.12
CA PRO A 15 -2.41 14.32 12.81
C PRO A 15 -3.87 13.91 12.58
N GLU A 16 -4.78 14.18 13.51
CA GLU A 16 -6.22 13.94 13.38
C GLU A 16 -7.02 15.14 12.86
N GLU A 17 -6.40 16.03 12.09
CA GLU A 17 -7.15 17.03 11.32
C GLU A 17 -7.93 16.31 10.20
N ARG A 18 -9.16 15.91 10.55
CA ARG A 18 -10.13 15.27 9.66
C ARG A 18 -10.27 16.09 8.40
N THR A 19 -9.62 15.65 7.33
CA THR A 19 -9.82 16.19 5.99
C THR A 19 -11.31 16.03 5.62
N THR A 20 -12.06 17.12 5.73
CA THR A 20 -13.31 17.40 5.01
C THR A 20 -13.02 17.68 3.53
N GLY A 21 -12.05 16.95 2.97
CA GLY A 21 -11.72 16.93 1.56
C GLY A 21 -12.66 15.98 0.85
N GLN A 22 -13.15 16.43 -0.30
CA GLN A 22 -13.81 15.61 -1.30
C GLN A 22 -13.00 14.32 -1.52
N ARG A 23 -13.60 13.16 -1.26
CA ARG A 23 -12.96 11.85 -1.45
C ARG A 23 -13.39 11.32 -2.81
N SER A 24 -12.50 10.72 -3.58
CA SER A 24 -12.87 10.02 -4.81
C SER A 24 -12.82 8.50 -4.60
N CYS A 25 -13.73 7.80 -5.26
CA CYS A 25 -13.70 6.34 -5.27
C CYS A 25 -12.47 5.87 -6.08
N PHE A 26 -11.57 5.12 -5.45
CA PHE A 26 -10.34 4.61 -6.08
C PHE A 26 -10.60 3.87 -7.40
N ARG A 27 -11.64 3.03 -7.47
CA ARG A 27 -11.92 2.19 -8.65
C ARG A 27 -12.60 2.91 -9.82
N CYS A 28 -13.50 3.88 -9.57
CA CYS A 28 -14.32 4.48 -10.63
C CYS A 28 -14.22 6.02 -10.70
N GLY A 29 -13.41 6.64 -9.85
CA GLY A 29 -13.24 8.09 -9.77
C GLY A 29 -14.43 8.86 -9.18
N LYS A 30 -15.58 8.22 -8.95
CA LYS A 30 -16.80 8.89 -8.45
C LYS A 30 -16.51 9.67 -7.16
N GLU A 31 -16.89 10.94 -7.14
CA GLU A 31 -16.82 11.76 -5.94
C GLU A 31 -17.76 11.26 -4.83
N LEU A 32 -17.23 11.25 -3.62
CA LEU A 32 -17.87 10.80 -2.41
C LEU A 32 -18.11 12.04 -1.55
N ARG A 33 -19.40 12.39 -1.43
CA ARG A 33 -19.82 13.58 -0.69
C ARG A 33 -19.52 13.41 0.80
N PRO A 34 -19.10 14.49 1.49
CA PRO A 34 -19.05 14.50 2.95
C PRO A 34 -20.40 14.08 3.55
N GLY A 35 -20.37 13.24 4.58
CA GLY A 35 -21.58 12.66 5.20
C GLY A 35 -22.26 11.54 4.39
N GLY A 36 -21.80 11.27 3.17
CA GLY A 36 -22.26 10.15 2.36
C GLY A 36 -21.61 8.81 2.75
N LEU A 37 -22.22 7.72 2.29
CA LEU A 37 -21.71 6.36 2.52
C LEU A 37 -20.49 6.07 1.61
N PHE A 38 -19.41 5.62 2.22
CA PHE A 38 -18.21 5.09 1.55
C PHE A 38 -17.66 3.91 2.35
N TYR A 39 -16.78 3.15 1.74
CA TYR A 39 -16.16 1.98 2.33
C TYR A 39 -14.63 2.09 2.26
N LEU A 40 -13.97 1.59 3.29
CA LEU A 40 -12.52 1.46 3.36
C LEU A 40 -12.15 -0.02 3.16
N PHE A 41 -11.26 -0.28 2.21
CA PHE A 41 -10.59 -1.57 2.07
C PHE A 41 -9.18 -1.41 2.59
N GLN A 42 -8.88 -2.07 3.70
CA GLN A 42 -7.52 -2.20 4.22
C GLN A 42 -6.97 -3.53 3.71
N ILE A 43 -5.90 -3.46 2.93
CA ILE A 43 -5.26 -4.62 2.33
C ILE A 43 -3.88 -4.73 2.96
N LYS A 44 -3.58 -5.91 3.50
CA LYS A 44 -2.27 -6.26 4.07
C LYS A 44 -1.71 -7.43 3.28
N VAL A 45 -0.50 -7.24 2.76
CA VAL A 45 0.30 -8.28 2.11
C VAL A 45 1.47 -8.55 3.04
N ILE A 46 1.64 -9.82 3.40
CA ILE A 46 2.67 -10.26 4.34
C ILE A 46 3.36 -11.45 3.70
N SER A 47 4.69 -11.44 3.65
CA SER A 47 5.47 -12.58 3.18
C SER A 47 5.16 -13.80 4.04
N GLY A 48 4.72 -14.87 3.38
CA GLY A 48 4.61 -16.19 4.02
C GLY A 48 5.97 -16.88 4.06
N PHE A 49 6.26 -17.56 5.15
CA PHE A 49 7.38 -18.49 5.24
C PHE A 49 6.82 -19.85 5.68
N ASP A 50 7.18 -20.90 4.95
CA ASP A 50 6.69 -22.26 5.15
C ASP A 50 7.53 -23.08 6.13
N GLU A 51 8.46 -22.42 6.83
CA GLU A 51 9.40 -23.01 7.80
C GLU A 51 10.41 -24.00 7.19
N ILE A 52 10.49 -24.07 5.86
CA ILE A 52 11.42 -24.95 5.16
C ILE A 52 12.60 -24.13 4.64
N LEU A 53 13.81 -24.48 5.11
CA LEU A 53 15.06 -24.03 4.53
C LEU A 53 15.70 -25.20 3.81
N MET A 54 15.90 -25.06 2.49
CA MET A 54 16.68 -26.05 1.76
C MET A 54 18.16 -25.86 2.08
N GLU A 55 18.85 -26.96 2.39
CA GLU A 55 20.30 -26.93 2.52
C GLU A 55 20.91 -26.54 1.17
N PRO A 56 21.69 -25.47 1.11
CA PRO A 56 22.33 -25.06 -0.12
C PRO A 56 23.35 -26.11 -0.57
N THR A 57 23.45 -26.33 -1.88
CA THR A 57 24.51 -27.14 -2.45
C THR A 57 25.76 -26.27 -2.62
N GLY A 58 26.79 -26.50 -1.80
CA GLY A 58 28.08 -25.79 -1.88
C GLY A 58 28.48 -25.04 -0.61
N GLU A 59 29.41 -24.09 -0.75
CA GLU A 59 29.95 -23.29 0.37
C GLU A 59 28.91 -22.29 0.88
N ILE A 60 28.35 -22.57 2.06
CA ILE A 60 27.29 -21.76 2.70
C ILE A 60 27.74 -20.31 2.87
N ASP A 61 28.97 -20.09 3.31
CA ASP A 61 29.50 -18.75 3.61
C ASP A 61 29.52 -17.86 2.37
N GLN A 62 29.85 -18.42 1.20
CA GLN A 62 29.87 -17.67 -0.05
C GLN A 62 28.46 -17.25 -0.47
N GLN A 63 27.48 -18.13 -0.32
CA GLN A 63 26.09 -17.85 -0.67
C GLN A 63 25.47 -16.81 0.27
N LEU A 64 25.79 -16.91 1.57
CA LEU A 64 25.40 -15.91 2.56
C LEU A 64 25.99 -14.53 2.23
N HIS A 65 27.29 -14.48 1.89
CA HIS A 65 27.94 -13.23 1.50
C HIS A 65 27.31 -12.61 0.24
N GLN A 66 27.00 -13.42 -0.78
CA GLN A 66 26.32 -12.94 -1.98
C GLN A 66 24.94 -12.36 -1.67
N LEU A 67 24.17 -13.01 -0.78
CA LEU A 67 22.86 -12.50 -0.36
C LEU A 67 23.00 -11.16 0.38
N LEU A 68 23.97 -11.05 1.29
CA LEU A 68 24.23 -9.81 2.02
C LEU A 68 24.68 -8.66 1.09
N GLU A 69 25.46 -8.96 0.06
CA GLU A 69 25.85 -7.99 -0.96
C GLU A 69 24.64 -7.54 -1.78
N GLN A 70 23.76 -8.44 -2.20
CA GLN A 70 22.54 -8.09 -2.94
C GLN A 70 21.66 -7.15 -2.13
N VAL A 71 21.39 -7.51 -0.87
CA VAL A 71 20.55 -6.71 0.04
C VAL A 71 21.14 -5.31 0.29
N GLN A 72 22.46 -5.18 0.37
CA GLN A 72 23.11 -3.88 0.57
C GLN A 72 22.89 -2.88 -0.57
N HIS A 73 22.63 -3.36 -1.79
CA HIS A 73 22.43 -2.50 -2.97
C HIS A 73 20.95 -2.20 -3.23
N CYS A 74 20.02 -2.82 -2.50
CA CYS A 74 18.59 -2.60 -2.66
C CYS A 74 18.14 -1.35 -1.88
N ASP A 75 17.10 -0.67 -2.40
CA ASP A 75 16.44 0.40 -1.66
C ASP A 75 15.69 -0.20 -0.45
N PRO A 76 15.91 0.30 0.78
CA PRO A 76 15.24 -0.24 1.97
C PRO A 76 13.72 -0.29 1.87
N LYS A 77 13.08 0.65 1.15
CA LYS A 77 11.61 0.66 0.98
C LYS A 77 11.12 -0.40 -0.01
N GLU A 78 11.96 -0.83 -0.93
CA GLU A 78 11.65 -1.94 -1.82
C GLU A 78 11.73 -3.26 -1.05
N LEU A 79 12.82 -3.45 -0.29
CA LEU A 79 12.96 -4.61 0.61
C LEU A 79 11.81 -4.70 1.62
N GLU A 80 11.38 -3.57 2.19
CA GLU A 80 10.24 -3.55 3.11
C GLU A 80 8.97 -4.06 2.43
N ARG A 81 8.70 -3.63 1.18
CA ARG A 81 7.51 -4.05 0.41
C ARG A 81 7.53 -5.53 0.02
N GLU A 82 8.70 -6.16 -0.07
CA GLU A 82 8.82 -7.61 -0.29
C GLU A 82 8.38 -8.43 0.94
N VAL A 83 8.45 -7.85 2.15
CA VAL A 83 8.08 -8.50 3.41
C VAL A 83 6.68 -8.07 3.88
N TYR A 84 6.38 -6.79 3.80
CA TYR A 84 5.14 -6.20 4.29
C TYR A 84 4.70 -5.02 3.42
N GLU A 85 3.45 -5.06 2.98
CA GLU A 85 2.82 -3.90 2.35
C GLU A 85 1.39 -3.73 2.86
N GLU A 86 1.06 -2.49 3.25
CA GLU A 86 -0.29 -2.11 3.66
C GLU A 86 -0.78 -0.94 2.80
N MET A 87 -1.99 -1.09 2.27
CA MET A 87 -2.65 -0.04 1.50
C MET A 87 -4.12 0.08 1.90
N THR A 88 -4.63 1.31 1.84
CA THR A 88 -6.03 1.60 2.12
C THR A 88 -6.69 2.22 0.89
N LEU A 89 -7.81 1.65 0.45
CA LEU A 89 -8.60 2.14 -0.66
C LEU A 89 -9.94 2.66 -0.16
N ILE A 90 -10.34 3.85 -0.62
CA ILE A 90 -11.69 4.38 -0.42
C ILE A 90 -12.52 4.05 -1.66
N VAL A 91 -13.68 3.40 -1.49
CA VAL A 91 -14.58 3.05 -2.60
C VAL A 91 -16.05 3.35 -2.32
N CYS A 92 -16.82 3.58 -3.39
CA CYS A 92 -18.28 3.66 -3.30
C CYS A 92 -18.92 2.27 -3.11
N LYS A 93 -20.18 2.22 -2.67
CA LYS A 93 -20.94 0.97 -2.46
C LYS A 93 -20.86 0.01 -3.67
N GLY A 94 -21.13 0.51 -4.88
CA GLY A 94 -21.13 -0.34 -6.07
C GLY A 94 -19.76 -0.92 -6.40
N CYS A 95 -18.68 -0.18 -6.15
CA CYS A 95 -17.31 -0.69 -6.32
C CYS A 95 -16.91 -1.64 -5.19
N ARG A 96 -17.41 -1.43 -3.96
CA ARG A 96 -17.25 -2.36 -2.83
C ARG A 96 -17.85 -3.71 -3.20
N ASP A 97 -19.11 -3.73 -3.63
CA ASP A 97 -19.84 -4.96 -3.94
C ASP A 97 -19.07 -5.78 -5.00
N ARG A 98 -18.70 -5.15 -6.11
CA ARG A 98 -17.90 -5.80 -7.17
C ARG A 98 -16.53 -6.28 -6.68
N LEU A 99 -15.81 -5.49 -5.89
CA LEU A 99 -14.47 -5.88 -5.43
C LEU A 99 -14.54 -7.09 -4.47
N VAL A 100 -15.56 -7.13 -3.60
CA VAL A 100 -15.79 -8.30 -2.73
C VAL A 100 -16.15 -9.53 -3.54
N ASP A 101 -17.01 -9.38 -4.55
CA ASP A 101 -17.38 -10.50 -5.42
C ASP A 101 -16.17 -11.02 -6.21
N ASP A 102 -15.38 -10.11 -6.81
CA ASP A 102 -14.13 -10.43 -7.53
C ASP A 102 -13.18 -11.25 -6.64
N LEU A 103 -13.00 -10.85 -5.37
CA LEU A 103 -12.12 -11.54 -4.42
C LEU A 103 -12.67 -12.88 -3.90
N ARG A 104 -14.00 -13.05 -3.83
CA ARG A 104 -14.63 -14.28 -3.32
C ARG A 104 -14.70 -15.41 -4.32
N TYR A 105 -14.82 -15.09 -5.60
CA TYR A 105 -15.09 -16.08 -6.66
C TYR A 105 -13.94 -16.27 -7.65
N SER A 106 -12.81 -15.60 -7.43
CA SER A 106 -11.58 -15.78 -8.20
C SER A 106 -10.96 -17.16 -7.95
N ARG A 107 -11.22 -18.13 -8.84
CA ARG A 107 -10.38 -19.34 -8.99
C ARG A 107 -9.16 -19.12 -9.90
N GLU A 108 -9.13 -18.02 -10.63
CA GLU A 108 -8.01 -17.50 -11.42
C GLU A 108 -7.87 -16.01 -11.07
N GLY A 109 -6.67 -15.59 -10.64
CA GLY A 109 -6.43 -14.34 -9.90
C GLY A 109 -7.04 -13.05 -10.49
N PRO A 110 -7.43 -12.06 -9.66
CA PRO A 110 -8.31 -10.98 -10.09
C PRO A 110 -7.51 -9.73 -10.46
N PHE A 111 -6.83 -9.71 -11.61
CA PHE A 111 -6.28 -8.45 -12.16
C PHE A 111 -6.32 -8.44 -13.69
N GLN A 112 -7.50 -8.29 -14.29
CA GLN A 112 -7.56 -7.71 -15.63
C GLN A 112 -7.36 -6.20 -15.50
N ILE A 113 -6.09 -5.77 -15.53
CA ILE A 113 -5.74 -4.38 -15.80
C ILE A 113 -6.39 -4.03 -17.13
N ARG A 114 -7.32 -3.07 -17.13
CA ARG A 114 -7.87 -2.54 -18.38
C ARG A 114 -6.70 -2.01 -19.19
N LYS A 115 -6.31 -2.71 -20.26
CA LYS A 115 -5.53 -2.11 -21.33
C LYS A 115 -6.43 -1.01 -21.90
N ASP A 116 -5.99 0.24 -21.79
CA ASP A 116 -6.55 1.30 -22.62
C ASP A 116 -6.54 0.81 -24.08
N PRO A 117 -7.62 1.04 -24.86
CA PRO A 117 -7.58 0.71 -26.27
C PRO A 117 -6.44 1.52 -26.90
N GLU A 118 -5.45 0.82 -27.47
CA GLU A 118 -4.39 1.45 -28.25
C GLU A 118 -5.02 2.39 -29.28
N PRO A 119 -4.48 3.60 -29.48
CA PRO A 119 -4.93 4.44 -30.59
C PRO A 119 -4.55 3.69 -31.87
N THR A 120 -5.56 3.27 -32.63
CA THR A 120 -5.37 2.73 -33.98
C THR A 120 -4.63 3.78 -34.81
N LEU A 121 -3.33 3.54 -35.04
CA LEU A 121 -2.56 4.22 -36.07
C LEU A 121 -3.15 3.80 -37.43
N HIS A 122 -3.82 4.75 -38.08
CA HIS A 122 -4.15 4.71 -39.51
C HIS A 122 -3.10 5.51 -40.28
#